data_AF-A0A1W6LMG4-F1
#
_entry.id   AF-A0A1W6LMG4-F1
#
_cell.length_a   1.000
_cell.length_b   1.000
_cell.length_c   1.000
_cell.angle_alpha   90.00
_cell.angle_beta   90.00
_cell.angle_gamma   90.00
#
_symmetry.space_group_name_H-M   'P 1'
#
loop_
_entity.id
_entity.type
_entity.pdbx_description
1 polymer ?
#
loop_
_entity_poly.entity_id
_entity_poly.type
_entity_poly.pdbx_seq_one_letter_code
_entity_poly.pdbx_strand_id
1 'polypeptide(L)'
;MIVFYAGDNDAASAKPPEQIFEDYKQLLSKIRSDYPNTPFVYLPIKPASSRWQYWDNMSKTNQLIRSYNQKSGNLYYVDTASALLTEEGRPNDQLFLKDRLHLNKKGYEIWNDILRPRLNSIYEKLKGNEGKSGSCEQRACGDSKAG
;
A
#
# COMPACT_ATOMS: atom_id res chain seq x y z
N MET A 1 2.24 2.07 11.10
CA MET A 1 2.11 1.66 9.68
C MET A 1 0.64 1.67 9.31
N ILE A 2 0.31 2.02 8.06
CA ILE A 2 -1.03 1.99 7.49
C ILE A 2 -1.02 1.06 6.29
N VAL A 3 -2.03 0.19 6.18
CA VAL A 3 -2.29 -0.63 4.98
C VAL A 3 -3.58 -0.12 4.35
N PHE A 4 -3.52 0.23 3.07
CA PHE A 4 -4.60 0.89 2.36
C PHE A 4 -4.97 0.13 1.10
N TYR A 5 -6.26 -0.19 0.98
CA TYR A 5 -6.90 -0.84 -0.16
C TYR A 5 -8.20 -0.09 -0.46
N ALA A 6 -8.28 0.56 -1.61
CA ALA A 6 -9.46 1.25 -2.12
C ALA A 6 -9.33 1.49 -3.63
N GLY A 7 -10.44 1.85 -4.28
CA GLY A 7 -10.45 2.35 -5.67
C GLY A 7 -11.31 1.55 -6.65
N ASP A 8 -11.74 0.32 -6.32
CA ASP A 8 -12.66 -0.44 -7.19
C ASP A 8 -14.04 0.22 -7.29
N ASN A 9 -14.55 0.76 -6.18
CA ASN A 9 -15.81 1.51 -6.16
C ASN A 9 -15.69 2.89 -6.83
N ASP A 10 -14.54 3.56 -6.72
CA ASP A 10 -14.28 4.82 -7.41
C ASP A 10 -14.30 4.65 -8.93
N ALA A 11 -13.61 3.62 -9.43
CA ALA A 11 -13.61 3.29 -10.85
C ALA A 11 -15.02 2.90 -11.33
N ALA A 12 -15.76 2.13 -10.52
CA ALA A 12 -17.15 1.79 -10.80
C ALA A 12 -18.11 3.00 -10.80
N SER A 13 -17.75 4.07 -10.09
CA SER A 13 -18.46 5.35 -10.09
C SER A 13 -17.99 6.27 -11.23
N ALA A 14 -17.31 5.71 -12.23
CA ALA A 14 -16.78 6.39 -13.41
C ALA A 14 -15.76 7.51 -13.11
N LYS A 15 -15.09 7.48 -11.95
CA LYS A 15 -13.94 8.38 -11.73
C LYS A 15 -12.78 7.97 -12.67
N PRO A 16 -12.16 8.93 -13.36
CA PRO A 16 -11.00 8.65 -14.21
C PRO A 16 -9.76 8.30 -13.37
N PRO A 17 -8.81 7.52 -13.91
CA PRO A 17 -7.62 7.08 -13.17
C PRO A 17 -6.82 8.21 -12.53
N GLU A 18 -6.70 9.33 -13.23
CA GLU A 18 -5.99 10.53 -12.79
C GLU A 18 -6.65 11.14 -11.55
N GLN A 19 -7.98 11.15 -11.49
CA GLN A 19 -8.71 11.65 -10.32
C GLN A 19 -8.51 10.73 -9.12
N ILE A 20 -8.60 9.40 -9.31
CA ILE A 20 -8.38 8.44 -8.22
C ILE A 20 -6.94 8.55 -7.69
N PHE A 21 -5.98 8.75 -8.58
CA PHE A 21 -4.58 8.98 -8.21
C PHE A 21 -4.37 10.29 -7.43
N GLU A 22 -5.02 11.39 -7.83
CA GLU A 22 -4.97 12.63 -7.08
C GLU A 22 -5.67 12.52 -5.71
N ASP A 23 -6.81 11.83 -5.63
CA ASP A 23 -7.48 11.53 -4.35
C ASP A 23 -6.54 10.74 -3.42
N TYR A 24 -5.82 9.74 -3.96
CA TYR A 24 -4.79 9.00 -3.22
C TYR A 24 -3.68 9.93 -2.69
N LYS A 25 -3.15 10.83 -3.51
CA LYS A 25 -2.12 11.80 -3.09
C LYS A 25 -2.63 12.74 -2.02
N GLN A 26 -3.87 13.21 -2.12
CA GLN A 26 -4.49 14.08 -1.12
C GLN A 26 -4.67 13.36 0.22
N LEU A 27 -5.15 12.11 0.21
CA LEU A 27 -5.23 11.28 1.41
C LEU A 27 -3.86 11.11 2.05
N LEU A 28 -2.86 10.74 1.26
CA LEU A 28 -1.50 10.55 1.76
C LEU A 28 -0.92 11.84 2.33
N SER A 29 -1.15 12.99 1.68
CA SER A 29 -0.71 14.30 2.17
C SER A 29 -1.29 14.62 3.55
N LYS A 30 -2.60 14.39 3.73
CA LYS A 30 -3.27 14.57 5.04
C LYS A 30 -2.66 13.67 6.11
N ILE A 31 -2.45 12.39 5.80
CA ILE A 31 -1.82 11.44 6.73
C ILE A 31 -0.39 11.85 7.09
N ARG A 32 0.38 12.35 6.12
CA ARG A 32 1.77 12.78 6.32
C ARG A 32 1.88 14.05 7.15
N SER A 33 0.86 14.90 7.17
CA SER A 33 0.79 16.08 8.06
C SER A 33 0.89 15.66 9.53
N ASP A 34 0.14 14.63 9.92
CA ASP A 34 0.08 14.18 11.32
C ASP A 34 1.11 13.09 11.61
N TYR A 35 1.47 12.29 10.60
CA TYR A 35 2.31 11.11 10.72
C TYR A 35 3.38 11.03 9.62
N PRO A 36 4.39 11.94 9.61
CA PRO A 36 5.33 12.10 8.51
C PRO A 36 6.15 10.85 8.19
N ASN A 37 6.43 10.01 9.19
CA ASN A 37 7.27 8.82 9.05
C ASN A 37 6.52 7.49 8.97
N THR A 38 5.18 7.48 9.12
CA THR A 38 4.40 6.24 9.14
C THR A 38 4.52 5.48 7.81
N PRO A 39 4.96 4.20 7.78
CA PRO A 39 4.92 3.40 6.56
C PRO A 39 3.52 3.34 5.99
N PHE A 40 3.39 3.56 4.69
CA PHE A 40 2.12 3.51 3.99
C PHE A 40 2.18 2.42 2.91
N VAL A 41 1.36 1.38 3.07
CA VAL A 41 1.35 0.20 2.20
C VAL A 41 0.09 0.24 1.35
N TYR A 42 0.27 0.44 0.05
CA TYR A 42 -0.81 0.41 -0.93
C TYR A 42 -1.00 -1.01 -1.48
N LEU A 43 -2.24 -1.48 -1.47
CA LEU A 43 -2.70 -2.68 -2.14
C LEU A 43 -3.40 -2.26 -3.44
N PRO A 44 -2.96 -2.75 -4.62
CA PRO A 44 -3.60 -2.41 -5.87
C PRO A 44 -5.06 -2.81 -5.92
N ILE A 45 -5.84 -2.03 -6.66
CA ILE A 45 -7.22 -2.34 -6.99
C ILE A 45 -7.24 -3.70 -7.68
N LYS A 46 -8.02 -4.63 -7.12
CA LYS A 46 -8.05 -6.02 -7.59
C LYS A 46 -8.82 -6.15 -8.91
N PRO A 47 -8.39 -7.04 -9.81
CA PRO A 47 -9.23 -7.48 -10.92
C PRO A 47 -10.40 -8.30 -10.36
N ALA A 48 -11.61 -8.08 -10.87
CA ALA A 48 -12.79 -8.84 -10.49
C ALA A 48 -13.75 -8.91 -11.69
N SER A 49 -14.37 -10.06 -11.95
CA SER A 49 -15.20 -10.24 -13.15
C SER A 49 -16.41 -9.29 -13.17
N SER A 50 -17.01 -9.02 -12.01
CA SER A 50 -18.10 -8.04 -11.86
C SER A 50 -17.70 -6.59 -12.19
N ARG A 51 -16.40 -6.29 -12.20
CA ARG A 51 -15.85 -4.96 -12.48
C ARG A 51 -14.90 -4.96 -13.68
N TRP A 52 -14.90 -6.01 -14.48
CA TRP A 52 -13.90 -6.18 -15.54
C TRP A 52 -13.94 -5.07 -16.59
N GLN A 53 -15.12 -4.54 -16.89
CA GLN A 53 -15.30 -3.39 -17.78
C GLN A 53 -14.56 -2.12 -17.32
N TYR A 54 -14.21 -2.01 -16.04
CA TYR A 54 -13.43 -0.89 -15.49
C TYR A 54 -11.95 -1.23 -15.33
N TRP A 55 -11.50 -2.43 -15.74
CA TRP A 55 -10.15 -2.91 -15.46
C TRP A 55 -9.07 -2.03 -16.05
N ASP A 56 -9.26 -1.46 -17.24
CA ASP A 56 -8.28 -0.56 -17.84
C ASP A 56 -8.05 0.68 -16.97
N ASN A 57 -9.13 1.27 -16.44
CA ASN A 57 -9.04 2.40 -15.52
C ASN A 57 -8.38 2.00 -14.18
N MET A 58 -8.77 0.86 -13.61
CA MET A 58 -8.20 0.36 -12.36
C MET A 58 -6.71 0.03 -12.51
N SER A 59 -6.33 -0.63 -13.61
CA SER A 59 -4.95 -0.98 -13.95
C SER A 59 -4.10 0.26 -14.17
N LYS A 60 -4.62 1.27 -14.89
CA LYS A 60 -3.94 2.56 -15.05
C LYS A 60 -3.72 3.26 -13.71
N THR A 61 -4.72 3.28 -12.84
CA THR A 61 -4.62 3.83 -11.47
C THR A 61 -3.53 3.12 -10.67
N ASN A 62 -3.50 1.78 -10.71
CA ASN A 62 -2.48 0.98 -10.05
C ASN A 62 -1.07 1.31 -10.56
N GLN A 63 -0.90 1.51 -11.87
CA GLN A 63 0.40 1.90 -12.46
C GLN A 63 0.85 3.29 -11.99
N LEU A 64 -0.06 4.27 -11.96
CA LEU A 64 0.22 5.63 -11.47
C LEU A 64 0.69 5.60 -10.01
N ILE A 65 -0.05 4.91 -9.14
CA ILE A 65 0.27 4.78 -7.71
C ILE A 65 1.57 4.00 -7.49
N ARG A 66 1.79 2.91 -8.23
CA ARG A 66 3.05 2.15 -8.17
C ARG A 66 4.25 3.04 -8.48
N SER A 67 4.16 3.79 -9.58
CA SER A 67 5.23 4.69 -10.04
C SER A 67 5.49 5.83 -9.05
N TYR A 68 4.43 6.32 -8.40
CA TYR A 68 4.54 7.33 -7.36
C TYR A 68 5.19 6.77 -6.08
N ASN A 69 4.75 5.61 -5.61
CA ASN A 69 5.28 5.01 -4.37
C ASN A 69 6.76 4.63 -4.48
N GLN A 70 7.23 4.23 -5.67
CA GLN A 70 8.65 3.92 -5.90
C GLN A 70 9.61 5.09 -5.64
N LYS A 71 9.11 6.33 -5.62
CA LYS A 71 9.93 7.53 -5.39
C LYS A 71 10.24 7.80 -3.92
N SER A 72 9.61 7.09 -2.97
CA SER A 72 9.80 7.31 -1.53
C SER A 72 10.09 6.01 -0.78
N GLY A 73 11.05 6.04 0.14
CA GLY A 73 11.47 4.87 0.92
C GLY A 73 10.45 4.36 1.95
N ASN A 74 9.41 5.14 2.26
CA ASN A 74 8.36 4.81 3.24
C ASN A 74 6.97 4.61 2.61
N LEU A 75 6.89 4.57 1.28
CA LEU A 75 5.71 4.21 0.52
C LEU A 75 5.95 2.84 -0.10
N TYR A 76 5.03 1.92 0.14
CA TYR A 76 5.13 0.55 -0.31
C TYR A 76 3.98 0.25 -1.27
N TYR A 77 4.26 -0.53 -2.30
CA TYR A 77 3.27 -1.12 -3.17
C TYR A 77 3.43 -2.64 -3.05
N VAL A 78 2.38 -3.32 -2.57
CA VAL A 78 2.39 -4.78 -2.43
C VAL A 78 1.42 -5.35 -3.44
N ASP A 79 1.96 -6.00 -4.48
CA ASP A 79 1.14 -6.52 -5.57
C ASP A 79 0.33 -7.75 -5.13
N THR A 80 -0.93 -7.51 -4.78
CA THR A 80 -1.93 -8.55 -4.50
C THR A 80 -2.90 -8.78 -5.66
N ALA A 81 -2.85 -7.94 -6.69
CA ALA A 81 -3.78 -7.98 -7.82
C ALA A 81 -3.39 -9.07 -8.82
N SER A 82 -2.09 -9.20 -9.13
CA SER A 82 -1.61 -10.19 -10.09
C SER A 82 -1.93 -11.63 -9.68
N ALA A 83 -1.93 -11.92 -8.38
CA ALA A 83 -2.24 -13.25 -7.85
C ALA A 83 -3.72 -13.65 -7.94
N LEU A 84 -4.59 -12.72 -8.37
CA LEU A 84 -6.01 -12.97 -8.58
C LEU A 84 -6.37 -13.24 -10.04
N LEU A 85 -5.37 -13.29 -10.93
CA LEU A 85 -5.53 -13.56 -12.35
C LEU A 85 -5.30 -15.06 -12.66
N THR A 86 -5.96 -15.55 -13.70
CA THR A 86 -5.64 -16.81 -14.37
C THR A 86 -4.42 -16.64 -15.28
N GLU A 87 -3.94 -17.74 -15.87
CA GLU A 87 -2.84 -17.71 -16.84
C GLU A 87 -3.18 -16.87 -18.09
N GLU A 88 -4.46 -16.78 -18.44
CA GLU A 88 -4.97 -15.95 -19.55
C GLU A 88 -5.15 -14.47 -19.17
N GLY A 89 -4.77 -14.08 -17.94
CA GLY A 89 -4.89 -12.70 -17.47
C GLY A 89 -6.31 -12.25 -17.18
N ARG A 90 -7.23 -13.19 -16.86
CA ARG A 90 -8.61 -12.89 -16.45
C ARG A 90 -8.80 -13.11 -14.94
N PRO A 91 -9.79 -12.48 -14.29
CA PRO A 91 -10.04 -12.73 -12.87
C PRO A 91 -10.36 -14.21 -12.63
N ASN A 92 -9.68 -14.82 -11.66
CA ASN A 92 -9.97 -16.19 -11.26
C ASN A 92 -11.20 -16.21 -10.33
N ASP A 93 -12.39 -16.44 -10.90
CA ASP A 93 -13.67 -16.44 -10.16
C ASP A 93 -13.71 -17.45 -9.00
N GLN A 94 -12.85 -18.48 -8.97
CA GLN A 94 -12.77 -19.41 -7.83
C GLN A 94 -12.25 -18.76 -6.54
N LEU A 95 -11.65 -17.56 -6.63
CA LEU A 95 -11.14 -16.78 -5.51
C LEU A 95 -12.17 -15.77 -4.97
N PHE A 96 -13.35 -15.70 -5.59
CA PHE A 96 -14.40 -14.74 -5.25
C PHE A 96 -15.64 -15.42 -4.69
N LEU A 97 -16.50 -14.62 -4.05
CA LEU A 97 -17.88 -15.01 -3.74
C LEU A 97 -18.71 -15.07 -5.01
N LYS A 98 -19.97 -15.50 -4.87
CA LYS A 98 -20.91 -15.61 -6.01
C LYS A 98 -21.14 -14.30 -6.76
N ASP A 99 -20.92 -13.16 -6.10
CA ASP A 99 -21.00 -11.82 -6.71
C ASP A 99 -19.83 -11.49 -7.66
N ARG A 100 -18.78 -12.34 -7.70
CA ARG A 100 -17.57 -12.12 -8.48
C ARG A 100 -16.92 -10.76 -8.23
N LEU A 101 -17.04 -10.24 -7.00
CA LEU A 101 -16.51 -8.96 -6.56
C LEU A 101 -15.68 -9.09 -5.29
N HIS A 102 -16.27 -9.70 -4.26
CA HIS A 102 -15.64 -9.85 -2.96
C HIS A 102 -14.85 -11.16 -2.92
N LEU A 103 -13.67 -11.13 -2.31
CA LEU A 103 -12.86 -12.34 -2.17
C LEU A 103 -13.56 -13.32 -1.24
N ASN A 104 -13.44 -14.61 -1.57
CA ASN A 104 -13.78 -15.68 -0.65
C ASN A 104 -12.57 -16.03 0.24
N LYS A 105 -12.71 -17.07 1.05
CA LYS A 105 -11.64 -17.54 1.93
C LYS A 105 -10.32 -17.81 1.19
N LYS A 106 -10.36 -18.49 0.04
CA LYS A 106 -9.16 -18.80 -0.76
C LYS A 106 -8.49 -17.54 -1.31
N GLY A 107 -9.29 -16.58 -1.76
CA GLY A 107 -8.78 -15.28 -2.21
C GLY A 107 -8.07 -14.52 -1.10
N TYR A 108 -8.64 -14.52 0.11
CA TYR A 108 -7.99 -13.93 1.29
C TYR A 108 -6.76 -14.70 1.76
N GLU A 109 -6.73 -16.03 1.66
CA GLU A 109 -5.54 -16.84 1.95
C GLU A 109 -4.36 -16.40 1.07
N ILE A 110 -4.57 -16.25 -0.24
CA ILE A 110 -3.55 -15.74 -1.18
C ILE A 110 -3.07 -14.34 -0.77
N TRP A 111 -4.00 -13.43 -0.44
CA TRP A 111 -3.62 -12.09 0.03
C TRP A 111 -2.79 -12.15 1.31
N ASN A 112 -3.15 -13.00 2.27
CA ASN A 112 -2.44 -13.14 3.52
C ASN A 112 -1.01 -13.68 3.32
N ASP A 113 -0.84 -14.65 2.44
CA ASP A 113 0.47 -15.24 2.12
C ASP A 113 1.41 -14.21 1.47
N ILE A 114 0.87 -13.30 0.67
CA ILE A 114 1.62 -12.19 0.08
C ILE A 114 1.91 -11.11 1.13
N LEU A 115 0.89 -10.70 1.90
CA LEU A 115 0.97 -9.54 2.78
C LEU A 115 1.81 -9.79 4.02
N ARG A 116 1.60 -10.91 4.71
CA ARG A 116 2.23 -11.21 6.01
C ARG A 116 3.76 -11.05 5.98
N PRO A 117 4.53 -11.68 5.07
CA PRO A 117 5.98 -11.50 5.05
C PRO A 117 6.41 -10.06 4.73
N ARG A 118 5.64 -9.33 3.91
CA ARG A 118 5.94 -7.94 3.55
C ARG A 118 5.71 -7.00 4.73
N LEU A 119 4.57 -7.13 5.41
CA LEU A 119 4.23 -6.33 6.58
C LEU A 119 5.19 -6.61 7.74
N ASN A 120 5.55 -7.87 7.98
CA ASN A 120 6.55 -8.23 8.99
C ASN A 120 7.91 -7.57 8.68
N SER A 121 8.38 -7.65 7.42
CA SER A 121 9.64 -7.01 7.03
C SER A 121 9.63 -5.48 7.25
N ILE A 122 8.52 -4.82 6.95
CA ILE A 122 8.38 -3.37 7.20
C ILE A 122 8.36 -3.08 8.69
N TYR A 123 7.63 -3.88 9.48
CA TYR A 123 7.52 -3.72 10.92
C TYR A 123 8.88 -3.90 11.63
N GLU A 124 9.66 -4.91 11.25
CA GLU A 124 11.00 -5.10 11.83
C GLU A 124 11.96 -3.96 11.48
N LYS A 125 11.86 -3.38 10.27
CA LYS A 125 12.62 -2.18 9.89
C LYS A 125 12.27 -0.97 10.77
N LEU A 126 11.01 -0.83 11.19
CA LEU A 126 10.60 0.23 12.09
C LEU A 126 11.20 0.06 13.48
N LYS A 127 11.11 -1.14 14.07
CA LYS A 127 11.72 -1.44 15.37
C LYS A 127 13.23 -1.21 15.38
N GLY A 128 13.91 -1.63 14.31
CA GLY A 128 15.35 -1.43 14.17
C GLY A 128 15.77 0.05 14.08
N ASN A 129 14.87 0.94 13.66
CA ASN A 129 15.12 2.38 13.59
C ASN A 129 14.84 3.10 14.92
N GLU A 130 13.84 2.65 15.69
CA GLU A 130 13.56 3.17 17.03
C GLU A 130 14.74 2.96 18.00
N GLY A 131 15.46 1.83 17.89
CA GLY A 131 16.66 1.57 18.70
C GLY A 131 17.89 2.38 18.31
N LYS A 132 17.90 3.06 17.14
CA LYS A 132 19.03 3.87 16.65
C LYS A 132 18.86 5.37 16.88
N SER A 133 17.65 5.86 17.15
CA SER A 133 17.44 7.29 17.48
C SER A 133 17.69 7.61 18.96
N GLY A 134 17.96 6.60 19.80
CA GLY A 134 18.19 6.76 21.24
C GLY A 134 19.66 6.85 21.69
N SER A 135 20.64 6.90 20.78
CA SER A 135 22.08 6.86 21.17
C SER A 135 22.85 8.16 20.94
N CYS A 136 22.19 9.30 20.70
CA CYS A 136 22.88 10.57 20.52
C CYS A 136 22.40 11.64 21.51
N GLU A 137 22.46 11.34 22.81
CA GLU A 137 22.35 12.35 23.87
C GLU A 137 22.95 11.82 25.17
N GLN A 138 24.29 11.86 25.24
CA GLN A 138 25.09 11.94 26.47
C GLN A 138 26.58 12.11 26.12
N ARG A 139 26.93 13.30 25.62
CA ARG A 139 28.17 13.97 26.03
C ARG A 139 27.81 15.39 26.40
N ALA A 140 27.33 15.50 27.64
CA ALA A 140 27.18 16.77 28.32
C ALA A 140 28.56 17.41 28.53
N CYS A 141 28.53 18.74 28.45
CA CYS A 141 29.53 19.72 28.82
C CYS A 141 30.28 19.43 30.14
N GLY A 142 31.53 19.88 30.17
CA GLY A 142 32.37 20.17 31.33
C GLY A 142 33.80 20.41 30.81
N ASP A 143 34.56 21.43 31.14
CA ASP A 143 34.35 22.60 31.99
C ASP A 143 35.36 23.67 31.53
N SER A 144 34.96 24.93 31.62
CA SER A 144 35.87 26.07 31.59
C SER A 144 36.60 26.19 32.92
N LYS A 145 37.94 26.16 32.94
CA LYS A 145 38.82 26.86 33.91
C LYS A 145 40.13 27.20 33.19
N ALA A 146 40.39 28.46 32.89
CA ALA A 146 41.12 29.43 33.72
C ALA A 146 42.62 29.09 33.86
N GLY A 147 43.47 29.95 33.31
CA GLY A 147 44.94 29.89 33.36
C GLY A 147 45.56 30.67 32.22
#